data_AF-A0A7S3GSF0-F1
#
_entry.id   AF-A0A7S3GSF0-F1
#
_cell.length_a   1.000
_cell.length_b   1.000
_cell.length_c   1.000
_cell.angle_alpha   90.00
_cell.angle_beta   90.00
_cell.angle_gamma   90.00
#
_symmetry.space_group_name_H-M   'P 1'
#
loop_
_entity.id
_entity.type
_entity.pdbx_description
1 polymer ?
#
loop_
_entity_poly.entity_id
_entity_poly.type
_entity_poly.pdbx_seq_one_letter_code
_entity_poly.pdbx_strand_id
1 'polypeptide(L)'
;PCKSQKAGHLMQIFVKRDLVDEIVYAAEPYGPLDVERMPVSRWCDSDASFARGQVRIVAHPKLFMQANCVRLHVASADPTFHRNRQKFQEELIQLILELSDAAGREEAATSIW
;
A
#
# COMPACT_ATOMS: atom_id res chain seq x y z
N PRO A 1 -20.95 -7.69 15.91
CA PRO A 1 -21.27 -6.27 15.56
C PRO A 1 -20.35 -5.29 16.30
N CYS A 2 -19.77 -4.30 15.60
CA CYS A 2 -18.92 -3.27 16.21
C CYS A 2 -19.77 -2.37 17.13
N LYS A 3 -19.52 -2.41 18.44
CA LYS A 3 -20.30 -1.66 19.45
C LYS A 3 -20.24 -0.14 19.25
N SER A 4 -19.16 0.38 18.63
CA SER A 4 -19.00 1.82 18.40
C SER A 4 -19.78 2.34 17.19
N GLN A 5 -20.35 1.46 16.35
CA GLN A 5 -20.93 1.80 15.04
C GLN A 5 -19.98 2.57 14.09
N LYS A 6 -18.72 2.74 14.48
CA LYS A 6 -17.65 3.40 13.72
C LYS A 6 -16.62 2.35 13.32
N ALA A 7 -17.07 1.33 12.61
CA ALA A 7 -16.18 0.36 11.99
C ALA A 7 -15.48 1.04 10.81
N GLY A 8 -14.43 1.80 11.10
CA GLY A 8 -13.59 2.45 10.11
C GLY A 8 -12.16 2.49 10.63
N HIS A 9 -11.26 1.81 9.92
CA HIS A 9 -9.84 1.96 10.16
C HIS A 9 -9.36 3.14 9.31
N LEU A 10 -8.88 4.21 9.96
CA LEU A 10 -8.24 5.30 9.25
C LEU A 10 -6.76 4.93 9.06
N MET A 11 -6.36 4.72 7.82
CA MET A 11 -4.95 4.61 7.44
C MET A 11 -4.49 5.97 6.95
N GLN A 12 -3.54 6.59 7.65
CA GLN A 12 -2.89 7.82 7.22
C GLN A 12 -1.49 7.49 6.74
N ILE A 13 -1.16 7.88 5.51
CA ILE A 13 0.18 7.69 4.94
C ILE A 13 0.72 9.06 4.58
N PHE A 14 1.88 9.41 5.13
CA PHE A 14 2.58 10.64 4.84
C PHE A 14 3.70 10.36 3.85
N VAL A 15 3.68 11.03 2.70
CA VAL A 15 4.70 10.93 1.65
C VAL A 15 5.31 12.31 1.45
N LYS A 16 6.63 12.38 1.29
CA LYS A 16 7.26 13.67 0.94
C LYS A 16 6.77 14.12 -0.43
N ARG A 17 6.47 15.41 -0.57
CA ARG A 17 5.79 15.96 -1.74
C ARG A 17 6.52 15.71 -3.06
N ASP A 18 7.84 15.73 -3.02
CA ASP A 18 8.76 15.48 -4.14
C ASP A 18 8.79 14.00 -4.57
N LEU A 19 8.42 13.08 -3.69
CA LEU A 19 8.38 11.64 -3.98
C LEU A 19 7.01 11.15 -4.48
N VAL A 20 5.97 11.98 -4.42
CA VAL A 20 4.58 11.56 -4.69
C VAL A 20 4.47 10.88 -6.05
N ASP A 21 4.88 11.54 -7.14
CA ASP A 21 4.70 10.95 -8.48
C ASP A 21 5.70 9.83 -8.81
N GLU A 22 6.73 9.65 -7.97
CA GLU A 22 7.68 8.55 -8.13
C GLU A 22 7.17 7.26 -7.51
N ILE A 23 6.46 7.35 -6.38
CA ILE A 23 6.08 6.18 -5.58
C ILE A 23 4.57 5.97 -5.48
N VAL A 24 3.76 6.90 -6.01
CA VAL A 24 2.30 6.88 -5.91
C VAL A 24 1.71 6.89 -7.31
N TYR A 25 0.71 6.03 -7.53
CA TYR A 25 -0.10 6.06 -8.75
C TYR A 25 -1.59 5.94 -8.42
N ALA A 26 -2.41 6.62 -9.23
CA ALA A 26 -3.85 6.51 -9.15
C ALA A 26 -4.32 5.17 -9.72
N ALA A 27 -5.27 4.53 -9.06
CA ALA A 27 -5.79 3.24 -9.49
C ALA A 27 -7.30 3.17 -9.31
N GLU A 28 -7.95 2.48 -10.23
CA GLU A 28 -9.35 2.08 -10.08
C GLU A 28 -9.49 0.98 -9.01
N PRO A 29 -10.72 0.70 -8.54
CA PRO A 29 -10.97 -0.51 -7.76
C PRO A 29 -10.37 -1.74 -8.44
N TYR A 30 -9.77 -2.62 -7.64
CA TYR A 30 -9.05 -3.83 -8.07
C TYR A 30 -7.67 -3.60 -8.72
N GLY A 31 -7.24 -2.36 -8.94
CA GLY A 31 -5.86 -2.05 -9.33
C GLY A 31 -5.54 -1.73 -10.79
N PRO A 32 -6.50 -1.62 -11.74
CA PRO A 32 -6.21 -0.96 -13.01
C PRO A 32 -5.67 0.45 -12.79
N LEU A 33 -4.76 0.89 -13.66
CA LEU A 33 -4.21 2.24 -13.63
C LEU A 33 -5.29 3.26 -13.99
N ASP A 34 -5.44 4.31 -13.19
CA ASP A 34 -6.34 5.42 -13.46
C ASP A 34 -5.55 6.58 -14.09
N VAL A 35 -5.55 6.63 -15.41
CA VAL A 35 -4.77 7.62 -16.18
C VAL A 35 -5.31 9.04 -16.05
N GLU A 36 -6.59 9.22 -15.71
CA GLU A 36 -7.23 10.54 -15.61
C GLU A 36 -6.72 11.32 -14.40
N ARG A 37 -6.28 10.62 -13.35
CA ARG A 37 -5.76 11.21 -12.10
C ARG A 37 -4.24 11.28 -12.04
N MET A 38 -3.54 10.98 -13.12
CA MET A 38 -2.09 11.07 -13.21
C MET A 38 -1.65 12.41 -13.85
N PRO A 39 -0.58 13.06 -13.35
CA PRO A 39 0.18 12.73 -12.15
C PRO A 39 -0.62 13.03 -10.86
N VAL A 40 -0.49 12.16 -9.85
CA VAL A 40 -1.27 12.20 -8.61
C VAL A 40 -1.09 13.54 -7.89
N SER A 41 0.13 14.07 -7.92
CA SER A 41 0.46 15.37 -7.36
C SER A 41 -0.44 16.51 -7.88
N ARG A 42 -0.59 16.61 -9.19
CA ARG A 42 -1.36 17.65 -9.87
C ARG A 42 -2.85 17.46 -9.63
N TRP A 43 -3.30 16.22 -9.58
CA TRP A 43 -4.70 15.91 -9.28
C TRP A 43 -5.04 16.28 -7.84
N CYS A 44 -4.19 15.94 -6.86
CA CYS A 44 -4.37 16.32 -5.46
C CYS A 44 -4.33 17.85 -5.24
N ASP A 45 -3.53 18.57 -6.02
CA ASP A 45 -3.46 20.04 -5.97
C ASP A 45 -4.60 20.71 -6.74
N SER A 46 -5.40 19.95 -7.49
CA SER A 46 -6.57 20.48 -8.17
C SER A 46 -7.76 20.50 -7.22
N ASP A 47 -8.68 21.46 -7.39
CA ASP A 47 -9.99 21.48 -6.70
C ASP A 47 -10.94 20.36 -7.20
N ALA A 48 -10.39 19.26 -7.71
CA ALA A 48 -11.15 18.10 -8.14
C ALA A 48 -11.78 17.39 -6.93
N SER A 49 -12.94 16.80 -7.17
CA SER A 49 -13.62 15.99 -6.16
C SER A 49 -12.79 14.76 -5.78
N PHE A 50 -12.48 14.62 -4.50
CA PHE A 50 -11.87 13.41 -3.93
C PHE A 50 -12.85 12.21 -3.84
N ALA A 51 -14.03 12.30 -4.46
CA ALA A 51 -15.03 11.24 -4.50
C ALA A 51 -14.71 10.09 -5.48
N ARG A 52 -13.47 10.02 -6.00
CA ARG A 52 -13.00 8.92 -6.85
C ARG A 52 -11.90 8.12 -6.16
N GLY A 53 -12.11 6.80 -6.20
CA GLY A 53 -11.53 5.84 -5.28
C GLY A 53 -10.02 5.66 -5.40
N GLN A 54 -9.43 5.25 -4.29
CA GLN A 54 -8.15 4.55 -4.13
C GLN A 54 -6.93 5.15 -4.85
N VAL A 55 -5.86 5.30 -4.09
CA VAL A 55 -4.53 5.61 -4.60
C VAL A 55 -3.62 4.53 -4.05
N ARG A 56 -2.71 4.02 -4.89
CA ARG A 56 -1.78 2.98 -4.52
C ARG A 56 -0.40 3.59 -4.32
N ILE A 57 0.25 3.17 -3.25
CA ILE A 57 1.61 3.58 -2.91
C ILE A 57 2.48 2.35 -3.11
N VAL A 58 3.43 2.44 -4.03
CA VAL A 58 4.46 1.42 -4.23
C VAL A 58 5.65 1.81 -3.40
N ALA A 59 5.88 1.10 -2.30
CA ALA A 59 7.23 1.06 -1.78
C ALA A 59 8.06 0.26 -2.79
N HIS A 60 8.91 0.93 -3.56
CA HIS A 60 9.85 0.24 -4.44
C HIS A 60 10.54 -0.86 -3.60
N PRO A 61 10.55 -2.14 -4.02
CA PRO A 61 11.00 -3.24 -3.16
C PRO A 61 12.39 -3.01 -2.53
N LYS A 62 13.31 -2.42 -3.30
CA LYS A 62 14.66 -2.04 -2.80
C LYS A 62 14.64 -0.98 -1.69
N LEU A 63 13.65 -0.09 -1.66
CA LEU A 63 13.47 0.95 -0.64
C LEU A 63 12.65 0.43 0.55
N PHE A 64 11.70 -0.47 0.32
CA PHE A 64 10.89 -1.08 1.38
C PHE A 64 11.77 -1.81 2.41
N MET A 65 12.83 -2.47 1.94
CA MET A 65 13.79 -3.20 2.79
C MET A 65 14.78 -2.28 3.52
N GLN A 66 14.82 -0.98 3.20
CA GLN A 66 15.74 -0.02 3.80
C GLN A 66 15.07 0.63 5.01
N ALA A 67 15.52 0.27 6.22
CA ALA A 67 14.98 0.77 7.50
C ALA A 67 15.03 2.31 7.65
N ASN A 68 15.91 2.97 6.88
CA ASN A 68 16.06 4.42 6.81
C ASN A 68 15.18 5.09 5.73
N CYS A 69 14.57 4.32 4.82
CA CYS A 69 13.74 4.84 3.73
C CYS A 69 12.24 4.70 4.01
N VAL A 70 11.81 3.60 4.65
CA VAL A 70 10.40 3.36 4.97
C VAL A 70 10.24 3.11 6.46
N ARG A 71 9.46 3.96 7.14
CA ARG A 71 9.04 3.76 8.53
C ARG A 71 7.56 3.50 8.58
N LEU A 72 7.18 2.27 8.93
CA LEU A 72 5.78 1.87 9.06
C LEU A 72 5.36 1.88 10.52
N HIS A 73 4.46 2.81 10.87
CA HIS A 73 3.79 2.83 12.17
C HIS A 73 2.38 2.25 11.98
N VAL A 74 2.09 1.14 12.65
CA VAL A 74 0.77 0.50 12.60
C VAL A 74 0.13 0.57 13.98
N ALA A 75 -1.05 1.18 14.05
CA ALA A 75 -1.90 1.15 15.23
C ALA A 75 -3.20 0.42 14.89
N SER A 76 -3.57 -0.56 15.70
CA SER A 76 -4.85 -1.25 15.62
C SER A 76 -5.53 -1.19 16.98
N ALA A 77 -6.86 -1.15 17.02
CA ALA A 77 -7.61 -1.32 18.26
C ALA A 77 -7.93 -2.80 18.55
N ASP A 78 -7.56 -3.71 17.64
CA ASP A 78 -7.82 -5.14 17.78
C ASP A 78 -6.67 -5.84 18.53
N PRO A 79 -6.91 -6.38 19.74
CA PRO A 79 -5.90 -7.12 20.49
C PRO A 79 -5.44 -8.41 19.80
N THR A 80 -6.26 -8.98 18.91
CA THR A 80 -5.92 -10.16 18.11
C THR A 80 -4.87 -9.82 17.07
N PHE A 81 -5.05 -8.69 16.38
CA PHE A 81 -4.07 -8.16 15.44
C PHE A 81 -2.71 -7.94 16.12
N HIS A 82 -2.66 -7.31 17.30
CA HIS A 82 -1.40 -7.07 18.01
C HIS A 82 -0.69 -8.35 18.42
N ARG A 83 -1.45 -9.35 18.90
CA ARG A 83 -0.91 -10.65 19.28
C ARG A 83 -0.29 -11.39 18.10
N ASN A 84 -0.92 -11.29 16.93
CA ASN A 84 -0.51 -12.04 15.73
C ASN A 84 0.40 -11.23 14.80
N ARG A 85 0.64 -9.94 15.10
CA ARG A 85 1.35 -9.01 14.21
C ARG A 85 2.72 -9.51 13.80
N GLN A 86 3.51 -10.02 14.75
CA GLN A 86 4.85 -10.52 14.47
C GLN A 86 4.82 -11.69 13.48
N LYS A 87 3.97 -12.69 13.75
CA LYS A 87 3.80 -13.86 12.87
C LYS A 87 3.38 -13.46 11.46
N PHE A 88 2.41 -12.53 11.35
CA PHE A 88 1.98 -11.98 10.07
C PHE A 88 3.13 -11.29 9.31
N GLN A 89 3.95 -10.50 10.01
CA GLN A 89 5.10 -9.83 9.38
C GLN A 89 6.16 -10.83 8.91
N GLU A 90 6.43 -11.87 9.68
CA GLU A 90 7.36 -12.94 9.30
C GLU A 90 6.86 -13.69 8.06
N GLU A 91 5.58 -14.08 8.03
CA GLU A 91 4.94 -14.74 6.88
C GLU A 91 4.95 -13.84 5.63
N LEU A 92 4.68 -12.54 5.79
CA LEU A 92 4.73 -11.58 4.70
C LEU A 92 6.15 -11.38 4.16
N ILE A 93 7.16 -11.32 5.04
CA ILE A 93 8.57 -11.22 4.64
C ILE A 93 8.97 -12.45 3.84
N GLN A 94 8.60 -13.64 4.30
CA GLN A 94 8.91 -14.90 3.60
C GLN A 94 8.31 -14.91 2.19
N LEU A 95 7.04 -14.53 2.05
CA LEU A 95 6.37 -14.41 0.76
C LEU A 95 7.07 -13.41 -0.17
N ILE A 96 7.47 -12.25 0.34
CA ILE A 96 8.18 -11.23 -0.44
C ILE A 96 9.56 -11.74 -0.89
N LEU A 97 10.29 -12.45 -0.04
CA LEU A 97 11.59 -13.02 -0.38
C LEU A 97 11.48 -14.07 -1.50
N GLU A 98 10.48 -14.94 -1.45
CA GLU A 98 10.18 -15.90 -2.52
C GLU A 98 9.88 -15.19 -3.85
N LEU A 99 9.11 -14.10 -3.80
CA LEU A 99 8.80 -13.26 -4.96
C LEU A 99 9.95 -12.35 -5.41
N SER A 100 11.06 -12.30 -4.67
CA SER A 100 12.22 -11.46 -5.01
C SER A 100 13.15 -12.14 -6.02
N ASP A 101 13.08 -13.46 -6.15
CA ASP A 101 13.83 -14.23 -7.16
C ASP A 101 13.18 -14.09 -8.55
N ALA A 102 14.00 -14.08 -9.61
CA ALA A 102 13.52 -13.92 -10.98
C ALA A 102 12.55 -15.03 -11.40
N ALA A 103 12.83 -16.28 -10.97
CA ALA A 103 11.95 -17.42 -11.21
C ALA A 103 10.63 -17.30 -10.45
N GLY A 104 10.67 -16.87 -9.18
CA GLY A 104 9.47 -16.68 -8.35
C GLY A 104 8.54 -15.57 -8.87
N ARG A 105 9.10 -14.52 -9.49
CA ARG A 105 8.29 -13.48 -10.15
C ARG A 105 7.53 -14.00 -11.36
N GLU A 106 8.15 -14.85 -12.17
CA GLU A 106 7.58 -15.36 -13.41
C GLU A 106 6.44 -16.35 -13.14
N GLU A 107 6.62 -17.24 -12.16
CA GLU A 107 5.59 -18.19 -11.71
C GLU A 107 4.38 -17.49 -11.06
N ALA A 108 4.62 -16.49 -10.22
CA ALA A 108 3.56 -15.70 -9.60
C ALA A 108 2.77 -14.87 -10.63
N ALA A 109 3.42 -14.34 -11.66
CA ALA A 109 2.74 -13.59 -12.73
C ALA A 109 1.84 -14.50 -13.59
N THR A 110 2.22 -15.76 -13.80
CA THR A 110 1.42 -16.74 -14.54
C THR A 110 0.23 -17.31 -13.76
N SER A 111 0.26 -17.27 -12.43
CA SER A 111 -0.76 -17.88 -11.57
C SER A 111 -1.98 -16.98 -11.29
N ILE A 112 -2.06 -15.79 -11.90
CA ILE A 112 -3.15 -14.80 -11.70
C ILE A 112 -4.24 -14.93 -12.78
N TRP A 113 -4.25 -16.00 -13.58
CA TRP A 113 -5.28 -16.31 -14.59
C TRP A 113 -5.99 -17.63 -14.31
#